data_AF-E2C392-F1
#
_entry.id   AF-E2C392-F1
#
_cell.length_a   1.000
_cell.length_b   1.000
_cell.length_c   1.000
_cell.angle_alpha   90.00
_cell.angle_beta   90.00
_cell.angle_gamma   90.00
#
_symmetry.space_group_name_H-M   'P 1'
#
loop_
_entity.id
_entity.type
_entity.pdbx_description
1 polymer ?
#
loop_
_entity_poly.entity_id
_entity_poly.type
_entity_poly.pdbx_seq_one_letter_code
_entity_poly.pdbx_strand_id
1 'polypeptide(L)'
;MAPGVAFALSLILVVGHLQEGPGTLAKTFTFPEYPYKETTKNELLFRQFEQACEESGGCKMLSHRSGVAKTRCIRECVSPSCYKEIYLFDQLEEGEIDVRLNSFKGCFMQRNGRPRK
;
A
#
# COMPACT_ATOMS: atom_id res chain seq x y z
N MET A 1 -25.01 59.92 -37.95
CA MET A 1 -24.07 58.91 -38.47
C MET A 1 -22.85 58.95 -37.57
N ALA A 2 -22.71 58.01 -36.64
CA ALA A 2 -21.59 57.94 -35.70
C ALA A 2 -20.72 56.72 -36.04
N PRO A 3 -19.38 56.84 -36.06
CA PRO A 3 -18.51 55.81 -36.59
C PRO A 3 -18.27 54.68 -35.59
N GLY A 4 -17.96 53.52 -36.15
CA GLY A 4 -17.95 52.23 -35.49
C GLY A 4 -16.93 52.08 -34.36
N VAL A 5 -17.34 51.25 -33.40
CA VAL A 5 -16.56 50.81 -32.25
C VAL A 5 -15.41 49.94 -32.75
N ALA A 6 -14.17 50.39 -32.55
CA ALA A 6 -12.98 49.61 -32.86
C ALA A 6 -12.83 48.49 -31.84
N PHE A 7 -13.19 47.26 -32.22
CA PHE A 7 -12.85 46.06 -31.46
C PHE A 7 -11.37 45.75 -31.67
N ALA A 8 -10.52 46.20 -30.73
CA ALA A 8 -9.15 45.73 -30.64
C ALA A 8 -9.16 44.26 -30.18
N LEU A 9 -9.02 43.35 -31.14
CA LEU A 9 -8.82 41.92 -30.88
C LEU A 9 -7.51 41.75 -30.11
N SER A 10 -7.61 41.57 -28.79
CA SER A 10 -6.47 41.22 -27.94
C SER A 10 -6.03 39.81 -28.32
N LEU A 11 -4.87 39.70 -28.99
CA LEU A 11 -4.19 38.44 -29.23
C LEU A 11 -3.63 37.95 -27.89
N ILE A 12 -4.41 37.14 -27.18
CA ILE A 12 -3.92 36.46 -25.98
C ILE A 12 -2.92 35.41 -26.46
N LEU A 13 -1.63 35.74 -26.36
CA LEU A 13 -0.55 34.76 -26.40
C LEU A 13 -0.73 33.83 -25.21
N VAL A 14 -1.40 32.70 -25.43
CA VAL A 14 -1.39 31.58 -24.48
C VAL A 14 0.02 31.00 -24.53
N VAL A 15 0.94 31.58 -23.76
CA VAL A 15 2.18 30.93 -23.39
C VAL A 15 1.75 29.75 -22.51
N GLY A 16 1.56 28.60 -23.15
CA GLY A 16 1.41 27.33 -22.47
C GLY A 16 2.70 27.03 -21.73
N HIS A 17 2.84 27.55 -20.52
CA HIS A 17 3.71 26.93 -19.54
C HIS A 17 3.14 25.54 -19.29
N LEU A 18 3.65 24.53 -20.00
CA LEU A 18 3.67 23.18 -19.46
C LEU A 18 4.48 23.29 -18.16
N GLN A 19 3.76 23.52 -17.07
CA GLN A 19 4.28 23.31 -15.74
C GLN A 19 4.43 21.80 -15.62
N GLU A 20 5.65 21.31 -15.91
CA GLU A 20 6.11 20.01 -15.47
C GLU A 20 5.80 19.97 -13.97
N GLY A 21 4.75 19.25 -13.59
CA GLY A 21 4.39 19.05 -12.20
C GLY A 21 5.60 18.46 -11.46
N PRO A 22 5.74 18.68 -10.15
CA PRO A 22 6.83 18.09 -9.38
C PRO A 22 6.80 16.58 -9.62
N GLY A 23 7.83 16.08 -10.32
CA GLY A 23 7.96 14.67 -10.64
C GLY A 23 7.76 13.87 -9.37
N THR A 24 6.84 12.90 -9.42
CA THR A 24 6.53 12.00 -8.32
C THR A 24 7.83 11.39 -7.84
N LEU A 25 8.31 11.84 -6.67
CA LEU A 25 9.53 11.31 -6.05
C LEU A 25 9.27 9.82 -5.79
N ALA A 26 9.90 8.95 -6.59
CA ALA A 26 9.73 7.51 -6.43
C ALA A 26 10.31 7.08 -5.08
N LYS A 27 9.46 6.60 -4.16
CA LYS A 27 9.89 6.00 -2.89
C LYS A 27 10.49 4.63 -3.19
N THR A 28 11.77 4.45 -2.90
CA THR A 28 12.45 3.15 -2.98
C THR A 28 12.20 2.37 -1.70
N PHE A 29 11.54 1.22 -1.81
CA PHE A 29 11.33 0.31 -0.69
C PHE A 29 12.46 -0.73 -0.64
N THR A 30 13.09 -0.89 0.52
CA THR A 30 14.10 -1.93 0.76
C THR A 30 13.58 -2.87 1.83
N PHE A 31 13.40 -4.15 1.49
CA PHE A 31 12.91 -5.18 2.40
C PHE A 31 13.44 -6.55 1.96
N PRO A 32 13.55 -7.53 2.87
CA PRO A 32 13.91 -8.89 2.48
C PRO A 32 12.87 -9.47 1.53
N GLU A 33 13.32 -10.06 0.42
CA GLU A 33 12.46 -10.69 -0.57
C GLU A 33 12.30 -12.19 -0.30
N TYR A 34 11.06 -12.62 -0.08
CA TYR A 34 10.71 -14.03 0.01
C TYR A 34 9.86 -14.40 -1.21
N PRO A 35 10.25 -15.41 -2.00
CA PRO A 35 9.45 -15.83 -3.14
C PRO A 35 8.10 -16.35 -2.67
N TYR A 36 7.04 -15.88 -3.32
CA TYR A 36 5.69 -16.34 -3.07
C TYR A 36 5.10 -16.95 -4.33
N LYS A 37 4.64 -18.19 -4.21
CA LYS A 37 3.91 -18.88 -5.27
C LYS A 37 2.42 -18.73 -5.01
N GLU A 38 1.76 -17.92 -5.82
CA GLU A 38 0.31 -17.73 -5.77
C GLU A 38 -0.38 -19.00 -6.27
N THR A 39 -0.87 -19.80 -5.33
CA THR A 39 -1.67 -21.00 -5.61
C THR A 39 -2.94 -20.91 -4.79
N THR A 40 -4.01 -21.56 -5.25
CA THR A 40 -5.29 -21.57 -4.52
C THR A 40 -5.12 -22.04 -3.07
N LYS A 41 -4.28 -23.06 -2.83
CA LYS A 41 -3.99 -23.56 -1.49
C LYS A 41 -3.32 -22.51 -0.60
N ASN A 42 -2.30 -21.82 -1.13
CA ASN A 42 -1.55 -20.82 -0.38
C ASN A 42 -2.41 -19.59 -0.08
N GLU A 43 -3.16 -19.09 -1.07
CA GLU A 43 -4.08 -17.97 -0.89
C GLU A 43 -5.17 -18.28 0.12
N LEU A 44 -5.79 -19.47 0.04
CA LEU A 44 -6.81 -19.88 0.99
C LEU A 44 -6.26 -19.96 2.42
N LEU A 45 -5.09 -20.57 2.59
CA LEU A 45 -4.43 -20.68 3.89
C LEU A 45 -4.10 -19.29 4.46
N PHE A 46 -3.52 -18.40 3.65
CA PHE A 46 -3.20 -17.04 4.09
C PHE A 46 -4.46 -16.27 4.50
N ARG A 47 -5.52 -16.33 3.69
CA ARG A 47 -6.80 -15.68 3.99
C ARG A 47 -7.45 -16.19 5.27
N GLN A 48 -7.35 -17.48 5.57
CA GLN A 48 -7.85 -18.04 6.83
C GLN A 48 -7.15 -17.41 8.05
N PHE A 49 -5.84 -17.22 7.97
CA PHE A 49 -5.08 -16.54 9.02
C PHE A 49 -5.41 -15.05 9.11
N GLU A 50 -5.55 -14.36 7.97
CA GLU A 50 -6.00 -12.97 7.96
C GLU A 50 -7.36 -12.81 8.62
N GLN A 51 -8.34 -13.66 8.29
CA GLN A 51 -9.68 -13.62 8.85
C GLN A 51 -9.66 -13.91 10.36
N ALA A 52 -8.94 -14.93 10.81
CA ALA A 52 -8.81 -15.24 12.24
C ALA A 52 -8.20 -14.05 13.01
N CYS A 53 -7.22 -13.37 12.42
CA CYS A 53 -6.62 -12.17 13.01
C CYS A 53 -7.54 -10.95 12.97
N GLU A 54 -8.32 -10.77 11.90
CA GLU A 54 -9.31 -9.71 11.78
C GLU A 54 -10.43 -9.85 12.82
N GLU A 55 -10.87 -11.07 13.08
CA GLU A 55 -11.89 -11.39 14.08
C GLU A 55 -11.36 -11.38 15.52
N SER A 56 -10.03 -11.41 15.70
CA SER A 56 -9.40 -11.29 17.01
C SER A 56 -9.74 -9.95 17.68
N GLY A 57 -9.97 -9.97 19.00
CA GLY A 57 -10.47 -8.80 19.73
C GLY A 57 -9.60 -7.55 19.59
N GLY A 58 -8.29 -7.70 19.41
CA GLY A 58 -7.35 -6.58 19.22
C GLY A 58 -7.54 -5.87 17.88
N CYS A 59 -7.56 -6.62 16.77
CA CYS A 59 -7.66 -6.01 15.44
C CYS A 59 -9.11 -5.64 15.07
N LYS A 60 -10.10 -6.39 15.56
CA LYS A 60 -11.53 -6.12 15.31
C LYS A 60 -11.93 -4.70 15.70
N MET A 61 -11.45 -4.23 16.85
CA MET A 61 -11.73 -2.89 17.39
C MET A 61 -11.12 -1.74 16.57
N LEU A 62 -10.12 -2.01 15.72
CA LEU A 62 -9.46 -1.00 14.87
C LEU A 62 -10.22 -0.69 13.59
N SER A 63 -11.22 -1.51 13.22
CA SER A 63 -12.01 -1.37 11.98
C SER A 63 -12.66 0.00 11.80
N HIS A 64 -12.93 0.72 12.89
CA HIS A 64 -13.58 2.04 12.86
C HIS A 64 -12.60 3.22 12.93
N ARG A 65 -11.29 2.98 13.10
CA ARG A 65 -10.32 4.04 13.42
C ARG A 65 -9.38 4.38 12.27
N SER A 66 -8.77 3.37 11.65
CA SER A 66 -7.85 3.56 10.52
C SER A 66 -7.63 2.24 9.80
N GLY A 67 -7.79 2.26 8.47
CA GLY A 67 -7.57 1.09 7.62
C GLY A 67 -6.13 0.57 7.72
N VAL A 68 -5.15 1.47 7.77
CA VAL A 68 -3.74 1.08 7.85
C VAL A 68 -3.38 0.51 9.23
N ALA A 69 -3.96 1.06 10.31
CA ALA A 69 -3.77 0.52 11.65
C ALA A 69 -4.32 -0.92 11.76
N LYS A 70 -5.48 -1.17 11.15
CA LYS A 70 -6.05 -2.52 11.06
C LYS A 70 -5.15 -3.45 10.26
N THR A 71 -4.66 -3.03 9.09
CA THR A 71 -3.74 -3.84 8.27
C THR A 71 -2.46 -4.17 9.03
N ARG A 72 -1.83 -3.19 9.69
CA ARG A 72 -0.63 -3.43 10.53
C ARG A 72 -0.91 -4.47 11.61
N CYS A 73 -2.03 -4.33 12.33
CA CYS A 73 -2.45 -5.30 13.36
C CYS A 73 -2.61 -6.71 12.79
N ILE A 74 -3.29 -6.86 11.66
CA ILE A 74 -3.51 -8.16 11.02
C ILE A 74 -2.17 -8.77 10.58
N ARG A 75 -1.29 -8.00 9.95
CA ARG A 75 0.03 -8.48 9.51
C ARG A 75 0.88 -8.94 10.69
N GLU A 76 0.91 -8.16 11.77
CA GLU A 76 1.62 -8.53 12.99
C GLU A 76 1.02 -9.79 13.64
N CYS A 77 -0.31 -9.91 13.69
CA CYS A 77 -1.00 -11.10 14.20
C CYS A 77 -0.71 -12.36 13.36
N VAL A 78 -0.78 -12.26 12.02
CA VAL A 78 -0.58 -13.39 11.11
C VAL A 78 0.82 -13.97 11.26
N SER A 79 1.84 -13.12 11.36
CA SER A 79 3.20 -13.54 11.63
C SER A 79 4.03 -12.41 12.22
N PRO A 80 4.22 -12.37 13.56
CA PRO A 80 4.96 -11.30 14.22
C PRO A 80 6.40 -11.17 13.70
N SER A 81 7.04 -12.30 13.38
CA SER A 81 8.39 -12.31 12.86
C SER A 81 8.47 -11.78 11.42
N CYS A 82 7.52 -12.12 10.54
CA CYS A 82 7.53 -11.61 9.17
C CYS A 82 7.21 -10.12 9.14
N TYR A 83 6.32 -9.69 10.03
CA TYR A 83 5.98 -8.28 10.15
C TYR A 83 7.19 -7.45 10.54
N LYS A 84 7.95 -7.89 11.55
CA LYS A 84 9.16 -7.20 11.99
C LYS A 84 10.23 -7.13 10.89
N GLU A 85 10.41 -8.18 10.12
CA GLU A 85 11.44 -8.21 9.08
C GLU A 85 11.10 -7.33 7.87
N ILE A 86 9.81 -7.18 7.55
CA ILE A 86 9.37 -6.51 6.31
C ILE A 86 8.88 -5.08 6.55
N TYR A 87 8.28 -4.79 7.71
CA TYR A 87 7.58 -3.53 7.98
C TYR A 87 8.13 -2.73 9.18
N LEU A 88 9.07 -3.25 9.98
CA LEU A 88 9.53 -2.55 11.18
C LEU A 88 10.24 -1.23 10.89
N PHE A 89 11.09 -1.23 9.85
CA PHE A 89 11.92 -0.08 9.50
C PHE A 89 11.17 0.98 8.68
N ASP A 90 10.13 0.56 7.96
CA ASP A 90 9.29 1.42 7.13
C ASP A 90 7.86 0.92 7.30
N GLN A 91 7.06 1.56 8.14
CA GLN A 91 5.69 1.09 8.42
C GLN A 91 4.73 1.54 7.32
N LEU A 92 3.69 0.75 7.05
CA LEU A 92 2.65 1.08 6.06
C LEU A 92 2.02 2.45 6.33
N GLU A 93 1.99 3.37 5.38
CA GLU A 93 1.38 4.70 5.55
C GLU A 93 -0.07 4.76 4.99
N GLU A 94 -0.86 5.76 5.40
CA GLU A 94 -2.20 5.96 4.81
C GLU A 94 -2.07 6.44 3.36
N GLY A 95 -2.78 5.77 2.44
CA GLY A 95 -2.68 6.05 1.00
C GLY A 95 -1.51 5.37 0.29
N GLU A 96 -0.66 4.63 1.00
CA GLU A 96 0.43 3.84 0.41
C GLU A 96 -0.10 2.54 -0.23
N ILE A 97 0.47 2.16 -1.38
CA ILE A 97 0.26 0.85 -1.98
C ILE A 97 1.28 -0.12 -1.39
N ASP A 98 0.81 -1.18 -0.72
CA ASP A 98 1.67 -2.20 -0.12
C ASP A 98 2.28 -3.14 -1.17
N VAL A 99 3.42 -2.74 -1.74
CA VAL A 99 4.21 -3.57 -2.68
C VAL A 99 4.90 -4.76 -1.98
N ARG A 100 4.93 -4.80 -0.65
CA ARG A 100 5.68 -5.77 0.16
C ARG A 100 4.87 -7.02 0.48
N LEU A 101 3.55 -6.97 0.25
CA LEU A 101 2.61 -8.03 0.59
C LEU A 101 3.02 -9.42 0.08
N ASN A 102 3.51 -9.51 -1.16
CA ASN A 102 3.94 -10.80 -1.71
C ASN A 102 5.14 -11.38 -0.96
N SER A 103 6.11 -10.54 -0.60
CA SER A 103 7.23 -10.98 0.24
C SER A 103 6.75 -11.42 1.62
N PHE A 104 5.78 -10.70 2.21
CA PHE A 104 5.19 -11.08 3.49
C PHE A 104 4.49 -12.45 3.43
N LYS A 105 3.69 -12.71 2.38
CA LYS A 105 3.08 -14.02 2.14
C LYS A 105 4.13 -15.12 1.97
N GLY A 106 5.21 -14.85 1.22
CA GLY A 106 6.34 -15.77 1.05
C GLY A 106 7.00 -16.14 2.38
N CYS A 107 7.29 -15.14 3.21
CA CYS A 107 7.84 -15.33 4.56
C CYS A 107 6.93 -16.19 5.45
N PHE A 108 5.63 -15.88 5.45
CA PHE A 108 4.63 -16.63 6.23
C PHE A 108 4.62 -18.11 5.83
N MET A 109 4.60 -18.41 4.52
CA MET A 109 4.57 -19.80 4.04
C MET A 109 5.83 -20.58 4.44
N GLN A 110 7.00 -19.95 4.39
CA GLN A 110 8.25 -20.58 4.82
C GLN A 110 8.27 -20.92 6.32
N ARG A 111 7.58 -20.12 7.15
CA ARG A 111 7.52 -20.33 8.60
C ARG A 111 6.43 -21.29 9.02
N ASN A 112 5.26 -21.22 8.39
CA ASN A 112 4.14 -22.10 8.71
C ASN A 112 4.37 -23.54 8.21
N GLY A 113 5.17 -23.73 7.16
CA GLY A 113 5.53 -25.05 6.63
C GLY A 113 6.64 -25.78 7.39
N ARG A 114 7.34 -25.14 8.34
CA ARG A 114 8.37 -25.81 9.15
C ARG A 114 7.74 -26.47 10.38
N PRO A 115 7.98 -27.76 10.64
CA PRO A 115 7.58 -28.35 11.91
C PRO A 115 8.27 -27.58 13.04
N ARG A 116 7.49 -27.14 14.03
CA ARG A 116 8.07 -26.58 15.26
C ARG A 116 8.81 -27.72 15.97
N LYS A 117 10.14 -27.60 16.05
CA LYS A 117 10.96 -28.48 16.87
C LYS A 117 10.75 -28.18 18.34
#